data_AF-A0A524N8V8-F1
#
_entry.id   AF-A0A524N8V8-F1
#
_cell.length_a   1.000
_cell.length_b   1.000
_cell.length_c   1.000
_cell.angle_alpha   90.00
_cell.angle_beta   90.00
_cell.angle_gamma   90.00
#
_symmetry.space_group_name_H-M   'P 1'
#
loop_
_entity.id
_entity.type
_entity.pdbx_description
1 polymer ?
#
loop_
_entity_poly.entity_id
_entity_poly.type
_entity_poly.pdbx_seq_one_letter_code
_entity_poly.pdbx_strand_id
1 'polypeptide(L)'
;MQRSGGIIAALLLMGQWSALHFTSEVGPIEIALSAGFGIFGAAFALTWAAEVAQLDIPAALSIAFLALIAVLPEYAIDIYFAWQAGQDPTYVQYAAANMTGANRILIGLGWPVVVFAYAWRSGARAITLERQQGTEVLFLLMATAYSFVIPLKGTLSPLDSGVLVLLFAAYMYAVARGEVEEPHLEGSAELIASLSRPMRRAVTFGLFVVAGFTI
;
A
#
# COMPACT_ATOMS: atom_id res chain seq x y z
N MET A 1 -9.62 -18.01 19.81
CA MET A 1 -10.78 -17.42 19.12
C MET A 1 -10.50 -16.06 18.49
N GLN A 2 -9.67 -15.19 19.09
CA GLN A 2 -9.40 -13.84 18.56
C GLN A 2 -8.53 -13.80 17.27
N ARG A 3 -7.68 -14.80 17.05
CA ARG A 3 -6.69 -14.80 15.95
C ARG A 3 -7.29 -14.94 14.53
N SER A 4 -8.39 -15.69 14.36
CA SER A 4 -9.02 -15.95 13.05
C SER A 4 -10.11 -14.96 12.67
N GLY A 5 -10.58 -14.13 13.61
CA GLY A 5 -11.65 -13.15 13.38
C GLY A 5 -11.28 -12.10 12.34
N GLY A 6 -10.00 -11.69 12.28
CA GLY A 6 -9.50 -10.72 11.30
C GLY A 6 -9.66 -11.21 9.86
N ILE A 7 -9.23 -12.44 9.58
CA ILE A 7 -9.34 -13.03 8.22
C ILE A 7 -10.81 -13.14 7.79
N ILE A 8 -11.69 -13.61 8.68
CA ILE A 8 -13.12 -13.73 8.37
C ILE A 8 -13.74 -12.35 8.10
N ALA A 9 -13.43 -11.35 8.93
CA ALA A 9 -13.93 -9.98 8.72
C ALA A 9 -13.46 -9.41 7.38
N ALA A 10 -12.18 -9.54 7.03
CA ALA A 10 -11.66 -9.10 5.75
C ALA A 10 -12.35 -9.79 4.57
N LEU A 11 -12.54 -11.12 4.64
CA LEU A 11 -13.25 -11.87 3.61
C LEU A 11 -14.71 -11.45 3.47
N LEU A 12 -15.40 -11.11 4.57
CA LEU A 12 -16.78 -10.61 4.53
C LEU A 12 -16.85 -9.21 3.90
N LEU A 13 -15.91 -8.32 4.24
CA LEU A 13 -15.82 -6.98 3.66
C LEU A 13 -15.55 -7.02 2.16
N MET A 14 -14.67 -7.91 1.70
CA MET A 14 -14.42 -8.15 0.27
C MET A 14 -15.64 -8.81 -0.40
N GLY A 15 -16.21 -9.83 0.22
CA GLY A 15 -17.31 -10.62 -0.33
C GLY A 15 -18.60 -9.83 -0.53
N GLN A 16 -18.91 -8.87 0.35
CA GLN A 16 -20.12 -8.04 0.19
C GLN A 16 -20.05 -7.14 -1.05
N TRP A 17 -18.87 -6.61 -1.38
CA TRP A 17 -18.69 -5.80 -2.59
C TRP A 17 -18.85 -6.64 -3.84
N SER A 18 -18.15 -7.78 -3.91
CA SER A 18 -18.28 -8.71 -5.04
C SER A 18 -19.72 -9.17 -5.26
N ALA A 19 -20.46 -9.49 -4.18
CA ALA A 19 -21.85 -9.88 -4.30
C ALA A 19 -22.73 -8.73 -4.85
N LEU A 20 -22.59 -7.52 -4.31
CA LEU A 20 -23.38 -6.36 -4.75
C LEU A 20 -23.07 -5.97 -6.19
N HIS A 21 -21.79 -5.98 -6.59
CA HIS A 21 -21.33 -5.61 -7.92
C HIS A 21 -21.98 -6.45 -9.04
N PHE A 22 -22.22 -7.76 -8.80
CA PHE A 22 -22.79 -8.65 -9.81
C PHE A 22 -24.31 -8.85 -9.73
N THR A 23 -24.96 -8.43 -8.66
CA THR A 23 -26.37 -8.84 -8.40
C THR A 23 -27.37 -7.71 -8.37
N SER A 24 -26.94 -6.47 -8.16
CA SER A 24 -27.86 -5.38 -7.82
C SER A 24 -27.57 -4.11 -8.61
N GLU A 25 -28.60 -3.48 -9.18
CA GLU A 25 -28.54 -2.07 -9.55
C GLU A 25 -28.62 -1.24 -8.27
N VAL A 26 -27.45 -0.81 -7.78
CA VAL A 26 -27.29 0.00 -6.58
C VAL A 26 -27.00 1.46 -6.93
N GLY A 27 -27.40 2.36 -6.05
CA GLY A 27 -27.12 3.78 -6.22
C GLY A 27 -25.62 4.11 -6.06
N PRO A 28 -25.19 5.32 -6.49
CA PRO A 28 -23.77 5.68 -6.46
C PRO A 28 -23.15 5.68 -5.05
N ILE A 29 -23.92 6.00 -4.02
CA ILE A 29 -23.45 6.06 -2.63
C ILE A 29 -23.21 4.65 -2.10
N GLU A 30 -24.14 3.73 -2.37
CA GLU A 30 -24.04 2.33 -1.97
C GLU A 30 -22.85 1.66 -2.64
N ILE A 31 -22.62 1.95 -3.93
CA ILE A 31 -21.41 1.51 -4.64
C ILE A 31 -20.16 2.04 -3.96
N ALA A 32 -20.08 3.35 -3.70
CA ALA A 32 -18.90 3.96 -3.12
C ALA A 32 -18.57 3.39 -1.73
N LEU A 33 -19.58 3.23 -0.87
CA LEU A 33 -19.39 2.67 0.46
C LEU A 33 -19.02 1.19 0.41
N SER A 34 -19.74 0.40 -0.39
CA SER A 34 -19.51 -1.04 -0.51
C SER A 34 -18.13 -1.34 -1.10
N ALA A 35 -17.77 -0.71 -2.23
CA ALA A 35 -16.45 -0.85 -2.83
C ALA A 35 -15.35 -0.37 -1.88
N GLY A 36 -15.56 0.75 -1.18
CA GLY A 36 -14.62 1.26 -0.18
C GLY A 36 -14.35 0.26 0.95
N PHE A 37 -15.41 -0.37 1.49
CA PHE A 37 -15.25 -1.45 2.48
C PHE A 37 -14.57 -2.69 1.88
N GLY A 38 -14.87 -3.03 0.62
CA GLY A 38 -14.19 -4.10 -0.11
C GLY A 38 -12.69 -3.86 -0.22
N ILE A 39 -12.29 -2.69 -0.70
CA ILE A 39 -10.90 -2.24 -0.79
C ILE A 39 -10.22 -2.24 0.58
N PHE A 40 -10.91 -1.79 1.63
CA PHE A 40 -10.39 -1.81 2.99
C PHE A 40 -10.10 -3.24 3.48
N GLY A 41 -11.03 -4.19 3.25
CA GLY A 41 -10.79 -5.61 3.52
C GLY A 41 -9.64 -6.21 2.71
N ALA A 42 -9.55 -5.83 1.43
CA ALA A 42 -8.47 -6.24 0.53
C ALA A 42 -7.11 -5.73 1.00
N ALA A 43 -7.00 -4.50 1.51
CA ALA A 43 -5.75 -3.97 2.05
C ALA A 43 -5.19 -4.79 3.23
N PHE A 44 -6.06 -5.25 4.14
CA PHE A 44 -5.65 -6.17 5.21
C PHE A 44 -5.19 -7.52 4.66
N ALA A 45 -5.94 -8.10 3.72
CA ALA A 45 -5.59 -9.37 3.10
C ALA A 45 -4.24 -9.30 2.37
N LEU A 46 -3.98 -8.22 1.62
CA LEU A 46 -2.69 -7.95 0.98
C LEU A 46 -1.57 -7.81 1.99
N THR A 47 -1.80 -7.11 3.11
CA THR A 47 -0.79 -6.93 4.16
C THR A 47 -0.39 -8.28 4.78
N TRP A 48 -1.36 -9.09 5.20
CA TRP A 48 -1.07 -10.42 5.75
C TRP A 48 -0.42 -11.35 4.73
N ALA A 49 -0.88 -11.30 3.47
CA ALA A 49 -0.27 -12.08 2.39
C ALA A 49 1.18 -11.66 2.13
N ALA A 50 1.46 -10.35 2.14
CA ALA A 50 2.81 -9.80 1.97
C ALA A 50 3.73 -10.21 3.11
N GLU A 51 3.28 -10.07 4.36
CA GLU A 51 4.02 -10.48 5.56
C GLU A 51 4.39 -11.96 5.51
N VAL A 52 3.42 -12.83 5.20
CA VAL A 52 3.65 -14.28 5.10
C VAL A 52 4.55 -14.64 3.92
N ALA A 53 4.39 -13.96 2.78
CA ALA A 53 5.19 -14.19 1.59
C ALA A 53 6.69 -13.94 1.82
N GLN A 54 7.06 -13.07 2.78
CA GLN A 54 8.45 -12.84 3.15
C GLN A 54 9.18 -14.12 3.58
N LEU A 55 8.46 -15.11 4.14
CA LEU A 55 9.03 -16.41 4.51
C LEU A 55 9.43 -17.28 3.31
N ASP A 56 8.95 -16.95 2.11
CA ASP A 56 9.04 -17.77 0.91
C ASP A 56 9.79 -17.09 -0.25
N ILE A 57 10.13 -15.80 -0.13
CA ILE A 57 10.87 -15.02 -1.14
C ILE A 57 12.26 -14.60 -0.64
N PRO A 58 13.23 -14.35 -1.54
CA PRO A 58 14.53 -13.82 -1.14
C PRO A 58 14.42 -12.52 -0.36
N ALA A 59 15.18 -12.40 0.73
CA ALA A 59 15.26 -11.22 1.58
C ALA A 59 15.43 -9.90 0.81
N ALA A 60 16.30 -9.87 -0.20
CA ALA A 60 16.50 -8.67 -1.03
C ALA A 60 15.24 -8.21 -1.80
N LEU A 61 14.28 -9.11 -2.04
CA LEU A 61 13.02 -8.81 -2.70
C LEU A 61 11.88 -8.52 -1.72
N SER A 62 12.00 -8.90 -0.45
CA SER A 62 10.88 -8.84 0.51
C SER A 62 10.48 -7.40 0.84
N ILE A 63 11.46 -6.54 1.10
CA ILE A 63 11.21 -5.12 1.44
C ILE A 63 10.53 -4.41 0.26
N ALA A 64 11.03 -4.64 -0.95
CA ALA A 64 10.48 -4.07 -2.17
C ALA A 64 9.05 -4.52 -2.44
N PHE A 65 8.83 -5.82 -2.33
CA PHE A 65 7.54 -6.43 -2.55
C PHE A 65 6.52 -5.93 -1.51
N LEU A 66 6.88 -5.94 -0.22
CA LEU A 66 5.99 -5.49 0.85
C LEU A 66 5.62 -4.01 0.70
N ALA A 67 6.61 -3.15 0.43
CA ALA A 67 6.37 -1.72 0.26
C ALA A 67 5.41 -1.43 -0.90
N LEU A 68 5.56 -2.13 -2.04
CA LEU A 68 4.70 -1.94 -3.20
C LEU A 68 3.28 -2.48 -2.95
N ILE A 69 3.18 -3.68 -2.37
CA ILE A 69 1.90 -4.36 -2.16
C ILE A 69 1.06 -3.66 -1.08
N ALA A 70 1.68 -3.14 -0.02
CA ALA A 70 0.98 -2.50 1.09
C ALA A 70 0.16 -1.26 0.66
N VAL A 71 0.56 -0.62 -0.43
CA VAL A 71 -0.14 0.57 -0.98
C VAL A 71 -0.77 0.29 -2.35
N LEU A 72 -0.88 -0.98 -2.75
CA LEU A 72 -1.44 -1.37 -4.04
C LEU A 72 -2.84 -0.81 -4.32
N PRO A 73 -3.78 -0.75 -3.35
CA PRO A 73 -5.08 -0.14 -3.59
C PRO A 73 -4.99 1.32 -4.03
N GLU A 74 -4.04 2.08 -3.48
CA GLU A 74 -3.83 3.47 -3.88
C GLU A 74 -3.33 3.54 -5.33
N TYR A 75 -2.34 2.71 -5.68
CA TYR A 75 -1.85 2.64 -7.06
C TYR A 75 -2.92 2.23 -8.06
N ALA A 76 -3.85 1.35 -7.69
CA ALA A 76 -4.96 0.95 -8.56
C ALA A 76 -5.87 2.14 -8.89
N ILE A 77 -6.20 2.96 -7.88
CA ILE A 77 -7.04 4.16 -8.05
C ILE A 77 -6.29 5.23 -8.86
N ASP A 78 -5.01 5.48 -8.57
CA ASP A 78 -4.17 6.43 -9.33
C ASP A 78 -4.04 6.01 -10.81
N ILE A 79 -3.80 4.71 -11.07
CA ILE A 79 -3.74 4.16 -12.44
C ILE A 79 -5.10 4.31 -13.13
N TYR A 80 -6.21 4.06 -12.45
CA TYR A 80 -7.55 4.27 -13.00
C TYR A 80 -7.73 5.72 -13.44
N PHE A 81 -7.43 6.69 -12.56
CA PHE A 81 -7.58 8.11 -12.92
C PHE A 81 -6.61 8.53 -14.03
N ALA A 82 -5.36 8.06 -14.03
CA ALA A 82 -4.41 8.35 -15.10
C ALA A 82 -4.85 7.73 -16.45
N TRP A 83 -5.41 6.52 -16.43
CA TRP A 83 -5.94 5.85 -17.62
C TRP A 83 -7.18 6.57 -18.16
N GLN A 84 -8.09 6.97 -17.28
CA GLN A 84 -9.25 7.78 -17.66
C GLN A 84 -8.83 9.15 -18.20
N ALA A 85 -7.81 9.78 -17.61
CA ALA A 85 -7.28 11.07 -18.07
C ALA A 85 -6.75 11.04 -19.52
N GLY A 86 -6.28 9.88 -19.99
CA GLY A 86 -5.88 9.69 -21.39
C GLY A 86 -7.05 9.67 -22.38
N GLN A 87 -8.28 9.43 -21.90
CA GLN A 87 -9.50 9.34 -22.71
C GLN A 87 -10.40 10.58 -22.51
N ASP A 88 -10.52 11.07 -21.28
CA ASP A 88 -11.28 12.24 -20.88
C ASP A 88 -10.39 13.21 -20.07
N PRO A 89 -10.07 14.40 -20.63
CA PRO A 89 -9.25 15.41 -19.95
C PRO A 89 -9.76 15.86 -18.58
N THR A 90 -11.04 15.67 -18.26
CA THR A 90 -11.61 15.99 -16.94
C THR A 90 -10.90 15.24 -15.81
N TYR A 91 -10.44 14.01 -16.09
CA TYR A 91 -9.76 13.15 -15.12
C TYR A 91 -8.29 13.52 -14.86
N VAL A 92 -7.69 14.41 -15.66
CA VAL A 92 -6.31 14.89 -15.44
C VAL A 92 -6.15 15.51 -14.06
N GLN A 93 -7.13 16.31 -13.63
CA GLN A 93 -7.12 16.93 -12.32
C GLN A 93 -7.34 15.92 -11.20
N TYR A 94 -8.14 14.87 -11.42
CA TYR A 94 -8.36 13.82 -10.43
C TYR A 94 -7.11 12.97 -10.20
N ALA A 95 -6.37 12.62 -11.26
CA ALA A 95 -5.10 11.91 -11.11
C ALA A 95 -4.09 12.71 -10.28
N ALA A 96 -3.90 14.01 -10.58
CA ALA A 96 -2.99 14.85 -9.81
C ALA A 96 -3.47 15.09 -8.37
N ALA A 97 -4.79 15.27 -8.17
CA ALA A 97 -5.37 15.50 -6.86
C ALA A 97 -5.31 14.25 -5.96
N ASN A 98 -5.55 13.05 -6.52
CA ASN A 98 -5.46 11.79 -5.78
C ASN A 98 -4.01 11.53 -5.35
N MET A 99 -3.06 11.49 -6.29
CA MET A 99 -1.64 11.31 -6.02
C MET A 99 -1.09 12.30 -4.97
N THR A 100 -1.41 13.59 -5.06
CA THR A 100 -0.94 14.58 -4.08
C THR A 100 -1.71 14.53 -2.76
N GLY A 101 -3.00 14.21 -2.80
CA GLY A 101 -3.86 14.05 -1.63
C GLY A 101 -3.41 12.90 -0.75
N ALA A 102 -3.12 11.74 -1.34
CA ALA A 102 -2.63 10.55 -0.63
C ALA A 102 -1.33 10.83 0.12
N ASN A 103 -0.35 11.46 -0.53
CA ASN A 103 0.91 11.86 0.10
C ASN A 103 0.70 12.83 1.28
N ARG A 104 -0.23 13.78 1.14
CA ARG A 104 -0.55 14.74 2.22
C ARG A 104 -1.27 14.07 3.39
N ILE A 105 -2.18 13.12 3.14
CA ILE A 105 -2.86 12.38 4.21
C ILE A 105 -1.87 11.47 4.92
N LEU A 106 -0.98 10.79 4.19
CA LEU A 106 0.03 9.92 4.78
C LEU A 106 0.93 10.68 5.78
N ILE A 107 1.50 11.81 5.34
CA ILE A 107 2.44 12.59 6.17
C ILE A 107 1.69 13.46 7.18
N GLY A 108 0.58 14.08 6.79
CA GLY A 108 -0.15 15.06 7.61
C GLY A 108 -1.11 14.45 8.62
N LEU A 109 -1.56 13.21 8.41
CA LEU A 109 -2.48 12.49 9.31
C LEU A 109 -1.89 11.15 9.74
N GLY A 110 -1.50 10.29 8.79
CA GLY A 110 -1.06 8.92 9.06
C GLY A 110 0.11 8.87 10.05
N TRP A 111 1.22 9.54 9.72
CA TRP A 111 2.41 9.58 10.57
C TRP A 111 2.14 10.20 11.96
N PRO A 112 1.50 11.39 12.07
CA PRO A 112 1.15 11.96 13.37
C PRO A 112 0.30 11.04 14.25
N VAL A 113 -0.68 10.32 13.68
CA VAL A 113 -1.51 9.37 14.43
C VAL A 113 -0.67 8.24 15.00
N VAL A 114 0.24 7.67 14.21
CA VAL A 114 1.15 6.60 14.68
C VAL A 114 2.10 7.12 15.76
N VAL A 115 2.72 8.28 15.55
CA VAL A 115 3.62 8.91 16.54
C VAL A 115 2.89 9.22 17.84
N PHE A 116 1.67 9.75 17.75
CA PHE A 116 0.83 10.04 18.91
C PHE A 116 0.45 8.77 19.66
N ALA A 117 0.01 7.71 18.95
CA ALA A 117 -0.32 6.43 19.57
C ALA A 117 0.90 5.82 20.28
N TYR A 118 2.08 5.89 19.66
CA TYR A 118 3.33 5.45 20.28
C TYR A 118 3.68 6.26 21.53
N ALA A 119 3.63 7.60 21.45
CA ALA A 119 3.93 8.49 22.57
C ALA A 119 2.95 8.28 23.74
N TRP A 120 1.66 8.11 23.44
CA TRP A 120 0.63 7.79 24.43
C TRP A 120 0.90 6.45 25.12
N ARG A 121 1.28 5.42 24.35
CA ARG A 121 1.49 4.06 24.86
C ARG A 121 2.78 3.90 25.65
N SER A 122 3.85 4.59 25.25
CA SER A 122 5.21 4.45 25.80
C SER A 122 5.57 5.55 26.80
N GLY A 123 4.90 6.70 26.77
CA GLY A 123 5.31 7.91 27.48
C GLY A 123 6.56 8.59 26.87
N ALA A 124 7.05 8.11 25.73
CA ALA A 124 8.22 8.66 25.07
C ALA A 124 7.95 10.07 24.51
N ARG A 125 8.95 10.95 24.59
CA ARG A 125 8.90 12.33 24.06
C ARG A 125 9.57 12.49 22.70
N ALA A 126 10.28 11.47 22.25
CA ALA A 126 10.98 11.46 20.97
C ALA A 126 11.05 10.02 20.44
N ILE A 127 11.08 9.89 19.12
CA ILE A 127 11.36 8.64 18.43
C ILE A 127 12.73 8.80 17.80
N THR A 128 13.67 7.93 18.19
CA THR A 128 15.00 7.87 17.58
C THR A 128 14.93 7.02 16.32
N LEU A 129 15.17 7.65 15.18
CA LEU A 129 15.27 6.98 13.89
C LEU A 129 16.65 6.35 13.74
N GLU A 130 16.69 5.19 13.08
CA GLU A 130 17.93 4.46 12.83
C GLU A 130 18.73 5.10 11.70
N ARG A 131 20.05 4.90 11.71
CA ARG A 131 20.92 5.48 10.68
C ARG A 131 20.63 4.93 9.28
N GLN A 132 20.08 3.72 9.19
CA GLN A 132 19.68 3.08 7.93
C GLN A 132 18.56 3.86 7.21
N GLN A 133 17.67 4.52 7.95
CA GLN A 133 16.60 5.36 7.41
C GLN A 133 17.14 6.65 6.75
N GLY A 134 18.43 6.97 6.93
CA GLY A 134 19.07 8.07 6.21
C GLY A 134 19.02 7.94 4.69
N THR A 135 19.02 6.71 4.16
CA THR A 135 18.87 6.46 2.72
C THR A 135 17.47 6.89 2.24
N GLU A 136 16.41 6.53 2.97
CA GLU A 136 15.04 6.92 2.66
C GLU A 136 14.89 8.45 2.64
N VAL A 137 15.42 9.13 3.66
CA VAL A 137 15.38 10.59 3.77
C VAL A 137 16.12 11.26 2.59
N LEU A 138 17.26 10.72 2.16
CA LEU A 138 18.00 11.25 1.02
C LEU A 138 17.19 11.15 -0.28
N PHE A 139 16.59 9.99 -0.57
CA PHE A 139 15.78 9.80 -1.77
C PHE A 139 14.49 10.63 -1.72
N LEU A 140 13.85 10.75 -0.57
CA LEU A 140 12.71 11.65 -0.36
C LEU A 140 13.11 13.12 -0.61
N LEU A 141 14.28 13.55 -0.13
CA LEU A 141 14.78 14.90 -0.37
C LEU A 141 15.03 15.16 -1.87
N MET A 142 15.66 14.21 -2.58
CA MET A 142 15.89 14.32 -4.02
C MET A 142 14.57 14.36 -4.80
N ALA A 143 13.63 13.46 -4.50
CA ALA A 143 12.31 13.44 -5.13
C ALA A 143 11.52 14.71 -4.85
N THR A 144 11.58 15.23 -3.62
CA THR A 144 10.93 16.49 -3.22
C THR A 144 11.54 17.67 -3.97
N ALA A 145 12.87 17.76 -4.04
CA ALA A 145 13.57 18.81 -4.76
C ALA A 145 13.20 18.81 -6.26
N TYR A 146 13.16 17.64 -6.89
CA TYR A 146 12.73 17.50 -8.28
C TYR A 146 11.25 17.89 -8.46
N SER A 147 10.38 17.49 -7.51
CA SER A 147 8.94 17.72 -7.58
C SER A 147 8.57 19.20 -7.60
N PHE A 148 9.41 20.12 -7.11
CA PHE A 148 9.18 21.57 -7.26
C PHE A 148 9.23 22.06 -8.71
N VAL A 149 9.91 21.34 -9.61
CA VAL A 149 9.97 21.68 -11.03
C VAL A 149 8.59 21.52 -11.70
N ILE A 150 7.80 20.54 -11.26
CA ILE A 150 6.49 20.21 -11.84
C ILE A 150 5.49 21.37 -11.75
N PRO A 151 5.18 21.95 -10.57
CA PRO A 151 4.28 23.08 -10.46
C PRO A 151 4.83 24.35 -11.12
N LEU A 152 6.16 24.55 -11.13
CA LEU A 152 6.78 25.69 -11.83
C LEU A 152 6.60 25.60 -13.35
N LYS A 153 6.67 24.38 -13.90
CA LYS A 153 6.44 24.11 -15.33
C LYS A 153 4.95 24.01 -15.69
N GLY A 154 4.09 23.69 -14.71
CA GLY A 154 2.67 23.46 -14.90
C GLY A 154 2.33 22.16 -15.64
N THR A 155 3.30 21.25 -15.85
CA THR A 155 3.09 19.98 -16.55
C THR A 155 3.94 18.86 -15.94
N LEU A 156 3.43 17.63 -16.01
CA LEU A 156 4.16 16.40 -15.71
C LEU A 156 4.37 15.66 -17.04
N SER A 157 5.60 15.75 -17.54
CA SER A 157 6.01 15.19 -18.83
C SER A 157 6.57 13.77 -18.68
N PRO A 158 6.67 12.99 -19.78
CA PRO A 158 7.28 11.66 -19.75
C PRO A 158 8.73 11.66 -19.22
N LEU A 159 9.46 12.77 -19.42
CA LEU A 159 10.80 12.93 -18.83
C LEU A 159 10.73 13.00 -17.31
N ASP A 160 9.77 13.73 -16.73
CA ASP A 160 9.58 13.81 -15.28
C ASP A 160 9.21 12.45 -14.71
N SER A 161 8.29 11.73 -15.36
CA SER A 161 7.94 10.36 -15.00
C SER A 161 9.18 9.45 -15.01
N GLY A 162 9.99 9.53 -16.07
CA GLY A 162 11.24 8.78 -16.18
C GLY A 162 12.22 9.09 -15.04
N VAL A 163 12.40 10.37 -14.70
CA VAL A 163 13.27 10.77 -13.58
C VAL A 163 12.76 10.23 -12.25
N LEU A 164 11.45 10.37 -11.95
CA LEU A 164 10.85 9.89 -10.71
C LEU A 164 10.89 8.36 -10.59
N VAL A 165 10.62 7.63 -11.67
CA VAL A 165 10.75 6.17 -11.73
C VAL A 165 12.20 5.73 -11.52
N LEU A 166 13.17 6.43 -12.13
CA LEU A 166 14.58 6.13 -11.92
C LEU A 166 15.04 6.41 -10.49
N LEU A 167 14.54 7.49 -9.86
CA LEU A 167 14.80 7.76 -8.44
C LEU A 167 14.25 6.64 -7.56
N PHE A 168 13.02 6.18 -7.82
CA PHE A 168 12.44 5.05 -7.10
C PHE A 168 13.23 3.75 -7.34
N ALA A 169 13.60 3.43 -8.57
CA ALA A 169 14.39 2.25 -8.89
C ALA A 169 15.78 2.28 -8.21
N ALA A 170 16.44 3.44 -8.20
CA ALA A 170 17.71 3.63 -7.51
C ALA A 170 17.56 3.51 -5.98
N TYR A 171 16.46 4.02 -5.41
CA TYR A 171 16.12 3.82 -4.01
C TYR A 171 15.95 2.33 -3.68
N MET A 172 15.15 1.62 -4.47
CA MET A 172 14.92 0.18 -4.29
C MET A 172 16.22 -0.62 -4.37
N TYR A 173 17.10 -0.27 -5.31
CA TYR A 173 18.41 -0.89 -5.44
C TYR A 173 19.31 -0.63 -4.21
N ALA A 174 19.27 0.58 -3.65
CA ALA A 174 20.04 0.92 -2.46
C ALA A 174 19.52 0.15 -1.22
N VAL A 175 18.20 0.07 -1.04
CA VAL A 175 17.57 -0.63 0.09
C VAL A 175 17.77 -2.13 0.02
N ALA A 176 17.70 -2.73 -1.17
CA ALA A 176 17.91 -4.18 -1.36
C ALA A 176 19.32 -4.67 -0.97
N ARG A 177 20.27 -3.75 -0.77
CA ARG A 177 21.64 -4.03 -0.29
C ARG A 177 21.82 -3.86 1.21
N GLY A 178 20.80 -3.39 1.92
CA GLY A 178 20.78 -3.30 3.38
C GLY A 178 20.61 -4.66 4.04
N GLU A 179 20.78 -4.69 5.37
CA GLU A 179 20.45 -5.87 6.17
C GLU A 179 18.93 -6.08 6.17
N VAL A 180 18.50 -7.33 6.03
CA VAL A 180 17.09 -7.71 6.03
C VAL A 180 16.82 -8.43 7.34
N GLU A 181 16.00 -7.81 8.19
CA GLU A 181 15.55 -8.42 9.43
C GLU A 181 14.53 -9.54 9.15
N GLU A 182 14.53 -10.56 10.00
CA GLU A 182 13.51 -11.60 9.92
C GLU A 182 12.12 -11.02 10.23
N PRO A 183 11.09 -11.37 9.44
CA PRO A 183 9.75 -10.81 9.65
C PRO A 183 9.18 -11.31 10.98
N HIS A 184 8.86 -10.38 11.88
CA HIS A 184 8.12 -10.69 13.10
C HIS A 184 6.62 -10.76 12.79
N LEU A 185 6.11 -11.97 12.63
CA LEU A 185 4.71 -12.20 12.26
C LEU A 185 3.81 -12.23 13.49
N GLU A 186 2.74 -11.45 13.48
CA GLU A 186 1.73 -11.43 14.54
C GLU A 186 0.31 -11.63 14.00
N GLY A 187 -0.59 -12.11 14.86
CA GLY A 187 -2.02 -12.13 14.58
C GLY A 187 -2.40 -13.05 13.42
N SER A 188 -3.04 -12.48 12.39
CA SER A 188 -3.55 -13.26 11.25
C SER A 188 -2.43 -13.76 10.33
N ALA A 189 -1.32 -13.04 10.19
CA ALA A 189 -0.16 -13.52 9.44
C ALA A 189 0.52 -14.71 10.15
N GLU A 190 0.66 -14.66 11.48
CA GLU A 190 1.19 -15.77 12.30
C GLU A 190 0.38 -17.06 12.09
N LEU A 191 -0.96 -16.95 12.06
CA LEU A 191 -1.83 -18.10 11.80
C LEU A 191 -1.54 -18.75 10.45
N ILE A 192 -1.46 -17.95 9.39
CA ILE A 192 -1.19 -18.46 8.04
C ILE A 192 0.24 -19.05 7.98
N ALA A 193 1.21 -18.43 8.65
CA ALA A 193 2.59 -18.88 8.71
C ALA A 193 2.75 -20.26 9.38
N SER A 194 1.90 -20.57 10.37
CA SER A 194 1.89 -21.86 11.08
C SER A 194 1.39 -23.05 10.26
N LEU A 195 0.79 -22.81 9.08
CA LEU A 195 0.32 -23.86 8.19
C LEU A 195 1.51 -24.60 7.54
N SER A 196 1.25 -25.81 7.04
CA SER A 196 2.25 -26.54 6.24
C SER A 196 2.63 -25.71 5.00
N ARG A 197 3.91 -25.79 4.58
CA ARG A 197 4.43 -25.01 3.43
C ARG A 197 3.51 -24.97 2.19
N PRO A 198 2.95 -26.10 1.69
CA PRO A 198 2.06 -26.05 0.53
C PRO A 198 0.75 -25.30 0.83
N MET A 199 0.16 -25.50 2.02
CA MET A 199 -1.07 -24.84 2.42
C MET A 199 -0.85 -23.33 2.64
N ARG A 200 0.24 -22.95 3.29
CA ARG A 200 0.64 -21.55 3.49
C ARG A 200 0.74 -20.81 2.16
N ARG A 201 1.46 -21.38 1.19
CA ARG A 201 1.61 -20.78 -0.15
C ARG A 201 0.27 -20.68 -0.87
N ALA A 202 -0.55 -21.72 -0.80
CA ALA A 202 -1.88 -21.70 -1.42
C ALA A 202 -2.80 -20.63 -0.81
N VAL A 203 -2.83 -20.50 0.52
CA VAL A 203 -3.62 -19.47 1.22
C VAL A 203 -3.08 -18.07 0.92
N THR A 204 -1.76 -17.88 0.98
CA THR A 204 -1.11 -16.59 0.67
C THR A 204 -1.42 -16.14 -0.76
N PHE A 205 -1.27 -17.05 -1.73
CA PHE A 205 -1.64 -16.78 -3.12
C PHE A 205 -3.15 -16.51 -3.28
N GLY A 206 -4.00 -17.29 -2.60
CA GLY A 206 -5.44 -17.08 -2.60
C GLY A 206 -5.84 -15.70 -2.07
N LEU A 207 -5.19 -15.21 -1.01
CA LEU A 207 -5.41 -13.86 -0.48
C LEU A 207 -5.02 -12.79 -1.50
N PHE A 208 -3.88 -12.93 -2.19
CA PHE A 208 -3.50 -12.02 -3.27
C PHE A 208 -4.53 -11.98 -4.39
N VAL A 209 -5.00 -13.15 -4.84
CA VAL A 209 -5.99 -13.25 -5.91
C VAL A 209 -7.33 -12.64 -5.51
N VAL A 210 -7.84 -12.96 -4.32
CA VAL A 210 -9.14 -12.44 -3.85
C VAL A 210 -9.07 -10.93 -3.62
N ALA A 211 -8.01 -10.43 -3.01
CA ALA A 211 -7.82 -9.01 -2.79
C ALA A 211 -7.67 -8.26 -4.11
N GLY A 212 -6.84 -8.76 -5.03
CA GLY A 212 -6.64 -8.17 -6.35
C GLY A 212 -7.88 -8.26 -7.26
N PHE A 213 -8.79 -9.20 -7.03
CA PHE A 213 -10.08 -9.25 -7.72
C PHE A 213 -11.10 -8.26 -7.15
N THR A 214 -10.99 -7.94 -5.86
CA THR A 214 -11.91 -7.04 -5.16
C THR A 214 -11.60 -5.58 -5.47
N ILE A 215 -10.32 -5.25 -5.61
CA ILE A 215 -9.80 -3.94 -6.04
C ILE A 215 -10.09 -3.76 -7.53
#